data_AF-E8V0M6-F1
#
_entry.id   AF-E8V0M6-F1
#
_cell.length_a   1.000
_cell.length_b   1.000
_cell.length_c   1.000
_cell.angle_alpha   90.00
_cell.angle_beta   90.00
_cell.angle_gamma   90.00
#
_symmetry.space_group_name_H-M   'P 1'
#
loop_
_entity.id
_entity.type
_entity.pdbx_description
1 polymer ?
#
loop_
_entity_poly.entity_id
_entity_poly.type
_entity_poly.pdbx_seq_one_letter_code
_entity_poly.pdbx_strand_id
1 'polypeptide(L)'
;MMTTAGTKRARIVANMFRYKFVLTLLFSFAYSAHAKMLPYHLNCDLGKGSTQTMRLQSVTVRLIHGDGNCHVEVSDVEGKLLFEHVATGIQISSAQGPTKEGLVFFVIQDDSSPSRLFVLGLGPHPRVIATIRNGYGFWIENGCSDGRWHIWTADDAFQGDPELADVYHQDLFVPEVALNIHGNALVNESSACKSHFDHRTAAIRLQLTTREIDEFRNRRVKNAFRSGQVKGYILDIVFGDLYSGREEVAKNELHRMWPADDEQRLWKWMLQKRSEGILARLDLTKAM
;
A
#
# COMPACT_ATOMS: atom_id res chain seq x y z
N MET A 1 51.19 0.25 -74.21
CA MET A 1 52.41 1.06 -73.97
C MET A 1 52.30 1.60 -72.54
N MET A 2 53.00 0.96 -71.59
CA MET A 2 54.33 1.37 -71.08
C MET A 2 54.27 2.71 -70.30
N THR A 3 54.25 2.64 -68.95
CA THR A 3 55.32 3.07 -67.99
C THR A 3 55.37 4.60 -67.78
N THR A 4 55.53 5.22 -66.61
CA THR A 4 56.31 4.99 -65.36
C THR A 4 55.78 5.96 -64.28
N ALA A 5 55.57 5.55 -63.03
CA ALA A 5 56.49 5.66 -61.86
C ALA A 5 56.98 7.07 -61.49
N GLY A 6 56.65 7.52 -60.26
CA GLY A 6 57.20 8.74 -59.63
C GLY A 6 56.95 8.76 -58.12
N THR A 7 57.92 8.25 -57.36
CA THR A 7 57.95 8.16 -55.90
C THR A 7 58.48 9.46 -55.27
N LYS A 8 57.87 9.98 -54.19
CA LYS A 8 58.59 10.78 -53.17
C LYS A 8 58.04 10.52 -51.77
N ARG A 9 58.96 10.08 -50.89
CA ARG A 9 58.83 9.94 -49.44
C ARG A 9 59.31 11.22 -48.74
N ALA A 10 58.63 11.62 -47.66
CA ALA A 10 59.15 12.23 -46.42
C ALA A 10 57.93 12.34 -45.46
N ARG A 11 57.74 11.53 -44.40
CA ARG A 11 58.43 11.33 -43.11
C ARG A 11 58.40 12.54 -42.18
N ILE A 12 57.97 12.28 -40.92
CA ILE A 12 58.18 13.02 -39.64
C ILE A 12 57.04 14.01 -39.28
N VAL A 13 56.40 14.08 -38.09
CA VAL A 13 56.50 13.36 -36.78
C VAL A 13 55.21 13.61 -35.94
N ALA A 14 54.91 12.64 -35.08
CA ALA A 14 54.15 12.63 -33.81
C ALA A 14 53.23 13.81 -33.42
N ASN A 15 52.03 13.49 -32.91
CA ASN A 15 51.82 13.32 -31.46
C ASN A 15 50.40 12.88 -31.10
N MET A 16 50.34 12.07 -30.03
CA MET A 16 49.30 12.00 -29.00
C MET A 16 47.84 12.07 -29.44
N PHE A 17 47.10 10.97 -29.32
CA PHE A 17 46.04 10.87 -28.30
C PHE A 17 45.56 9.42 -28.20
N ARG A 18 46.05 8.73 -27.16
CA ARG A 18 45.45 7.52 -26.63
C ARG A 18 44.12 7.92 -25.98
N TYR A 19 42.98 7.59 -26.59
CA TYR A 19 41.72 7.51 -25.86
C TYR A 19 41.21 6.08 -25.88
N LYS A 20 41.48 5.37 -24.77
CA LYS A 20 40.76 4.16 -24.38
C LYS A 20 39.35 4.60 -23.97
N PHE A 21 38.35 4.48 -24.84
CA PHE A 21 36.96 4.57 -24.42
C PHE A 21 36.48 3.16 -24.05
N VAL A 22 36.72 2.79 -22.80
CA VAL A 22 36.05 1.66 -22.15
C VAL A 22 34.68 2.19 -21.74
N LEU A 23 33.69 2.03 -22.61
CA LEU A 23 32.30 2.35 -22.32
C LEU A 23 31.71 1.16 -21.55
N THR A 24 32.05 1.07 -20.26
CA THR A 24 31.32 0.18 -19.34
C THR A 24 29.96 0.82 -19.07
N LEU A 25 28.96 0.43 -19.86
CA LEU A 25 27.56 0.62 -19.53
C LEU A 25 27.27 -0.18 -18.26
N LEU A 26 27.48 0.45 -17.10
CA LEU A 26 26.85 0.06 -15.86
C LEU A 26 25.36 0.33 -16.02
N PHE A 27 24.63 -0.60 -16.65
CA PHE A 27 23.23 -0.78 -16.35
C PHE A 27 23.17 -1.23 -14.89
N SER A 28 23.16 -0.25 -13.99
CA SER A 28 22.66 -0.45 -12.65
C SER A 28 21.23 -0.92 -12.84
N PHE A 29 21.03 -2.24 -12.74
CA PHE A 29 19.73 -2.82 -12.49
C PHE A 29 19.20 -2.09 -11.26
N ALA A 30 18.31 -1.11 -11.49
CA ALA A 30 17.43 -0.62 -10.47
C ALA A 30 16.60 -1.84 -10.09
N TYR A 31 17.08 -2.58 -9.08
CA TYR A 31 16.25 -3.53 -8.38
C TYR A 31 15.08 -2.69 -7.88
N SER A 32 13.95 -2.81 -8.55
CA SER A 32 12.66 -2.46 -7.96
C SER A 32 12.56 -3.35 -6.74
N ALA A 33 13.02 -2.84 -5.60
CA ALA A 33 12.86 -3.52 -4.33
C ALA A 33 11.35 -3.66 -4.16
N HIS A 34 10.84 -4.86 -4.45
CA HIS A 34 9.43 -5.15 -4.25
C HIS A 34 9.11 -4.85 -2.79
N ALA A 35 7.97 -4.20 -2.57
CA ALA A 35 7.47 -3.98 -1.23
C ALA A 35 7.47 -5.32 -0.49
N LYS A 36 8.19 -5.36 0.62
CA LYS A 36 8.19 -6.52 1.51
C LYS A 36 6.97 -6.39 2.39
N MET A 37 6.18 -7.46 2.45
CA MET A 37 5.09 -7.59 3.42
C MET A 37 5.62 -8.32 4.67
N LEU A 38 5.20 -7.90 5.86
CA LEU A 38 5.49 -8.64 7.08
C LEU A 38 4.59 -9.87 7.18
N PRO A 39 5.15 -11.07 7.39
CA PRO A 39 4.33 -12.25 7.64
C PRO A 39 3.67 -12.16 9.03
N TYR A 40 2.57 -12.88 9.18
CA TYR A 40 2.03 -13.17 10.51
C TYR A 40 3.03 -14.05 11.28
N HIS A 41 3.40 -13.61 12.47
CA HIS A 41 4.23 -14.40 13.38
C HIS A 41 3.39 -15.41 14.17
N LEU A 42 2.16 -15.03 14.53
CA LEU A 42 1.18 -15.91 15.15
C LEU A 42 -0.13 -15.80 14.37
N ASN A 43 -0.79 -16.92 14.16
CA ASN A 43 -2.08 -17.00 13.48
C ASN A 43 -2.93 -18.06 14.15
N CYS A 44 -4.19 -17.72 14.39
CA CYS A 44 -5.22 -18.62 14.87
C CYS A 44 -6.47 -18.39 14.01
N ASP A 45 -7.06 -19.48 13.53
CA ASP A 45 -8.23 -19.48 12.68
C ASP A 45 -9.25 -20.49 13.22
N LEU A 46 -10.44 -20.01 13.59
CA LEU A 46 -11.54 -20.77 14.19
C LEU A 46 -11.13 -21.58 15.42
N GLY A 47 -10.21 -21.05 16.23
CA GLY A 47 -9.69 -21.73 17.42
C GLY A 47 -8.98 -23.05 17.14
N LYS A 48 -8.53 -23.30 15.91
CA LYS A 48 -7.81 -24.52 15.55
C LYS A 48 -6.31 -24.32 15.68
N GLY A 49 -5.65 -25.16 16.48
CA GLY A 49 -4.20 -25.13 16.63
C GLY A 49 -3.76 -25.52 18.03
N SER A 50 -2.47 -25.35 18.30
CA SER A 50 -1.89 -25.44 19.63
C SER A 50 -1.61 -24.04 20.17
N THR A 51 -1.60 -23.88 21.49
CA THR A 51 -1.18 -22.62 22.12
C THR A 51 0.20 -22.21 21.61
N GLN A 52 0.30 -21.01 21.05
CA GLN A 52 1.54 -20.43 20.56
C GLN A 52 2.01 -19.37 21.55
N THR A 53 3.32 -19.16 21.63
CA THR A 53 3.90 -18.13 22.50
C THR A 53 5.08 -17.49 21.80
N MET A 54 5.10 -16.16 21.82
CA MET A 54 6.20 -15.35 21.29
C MET A 54 6.69 -14.41 22.38
N ARG A 55 8.00 -14.24 22.48
CA ARG A 55 8.62 -13.19 23.30
C ARG A 55 9.12 -12.10 22.38
N LEU A 56 8.77 -10.86 22.70
CA LEU A 56 9.15 -9.70 21.91
C LEU A 56 9.53 -8.56 22.85
N GLN A 57 10.82 -8.24 22.90
CA GLN A 57 11.37 -7.24 23.82
C GLN A 57 10.91 -7.47 25.27
N SER A 58 10.09 -6.57 25.81
CA SER A 58 9.61 -6.55 27.20
C SER A 58 8.26 -7.24 27.40
N VAL A 59 7.70 -7.91 26.38
CA VAL A 59 6.40 -8.60 26.48
C VAL A 59 6.46 -10.06 26.06
N THR A 60 5.55 -10.85 26.65
CA THR A 60 5.19 -12.20 26.21
C THR A 60 3.79 -12.17 25.62
N VAL A 61 3.66 -12.65 24.39
CA VAL A 61 2.38 -12.80 23.68
C VAL A 61 2.03 -14.29 23.65
N ARG A 62 0.86 -14.65 24.18
CA ARG A 62 0.31 -16.01 24.12
C ARG A 62 -0.93 -16.00 23.25
N LEU A 63 -1.02 -16.94 22.32
CA LEU A 63 -2.20 -17.14 21.48
C LEU A 63 -2.76 -18.53 21.77
N ILE A 64 -3.85 -18.55 22.54
CA ILE A 64 -4.51 -19.73 23.05
C ILE A 64 -5.66 -20.09 22.10
N HIS A 65 -5.79 -21.38 21.80
CA HIS A 65 -6.78 -21.91 20.88
C HIS A 65 -7.79 -22.74 21.68
N GLY A 66 -9.09 -22.52 21.51
CA GLY A 66 -10.10 -23.31 22.23
C GLY A 66 -11.53 -22.94 21.85
N ASP A 67 -12.41 -23.96 21.79
CA ASP A 67 -13.86 -23.81 21.61
C ASP A 67 -14.29 -22.92 20.44
N GLY A 68 -13.60 -23.04 19.30
CA GLY A 68 -13.87 -22.23 18.11
C GLY A 68 -13.38 -20.79 18.18
N ASN A 69 -12.67 -20.42 19.25
CA ASN A 69 -12.13 -19.09 19.50
C ASN A 69 -10.60 -19.09 19.66
N CYS A 70 -10.06 -17.92 19.44
CA CYS A 70 -8.68 -17.52 19.62
C CYS A 70 -8.63 -16.50 20.76
N HIS A 71 -7.85 -16.77 21.80
CA HIS A 71 -7.64 -15.84 22.91
C HIS A 71 -6.18 -15.40 22.91
N VAL A 72 -5.95 -14.11 22.70
CA VAL A 72 -4.62 -13.51 22.82
C VAL A 72 -4.46 -12.91 24.20
N GLU A 73 -3.34 -13.19 24.85
CA GLU A 73 -2.87 -12.55 26.07
C GLU A 73 -1.51 -11.89 25.81
N VAL A 74 -1.33 -10.66 26.28
CA VAL A 74 -0.05 -9.95 26.25
C VAL A 74 0.29 -9.57 27.67
N SER A 75 1.42 -10.06 28.17
CA SER A 75 1.92 -9.74 29.51
C SER A 75 3.31 -9.13 29.47
N ASP A 76 3.66 -8.33 30.48
CA ASP A 76 5.02 -7.82 30.63
C ASP A 76 6.00 -8.91 31.15
N VAL A 77 7.25 -8.51 31.40
CA VAL A 77 8.31 -9.38 31.94
C VAL A 77 8.02 -9.92 33.35
N GLU A 78 7.16 -9.26 34.11
CA GLU A 78 6.74 -9.69 35.46
C GLU A 78 5.49 -10.60 35.40
N GLY A 79 4.93 -10.81 34.20
CA GLY A 79 3.74 -11.61 33.98
C GLY A 79 2.44 -10.84 34.19
N LYS A 80 2.48 -9.52 34.41
CA LYS A 80 1.28 -8.69 34.52
C LYS A 80 0.60 -8.60 33.15
N LEU A 81 -0.68 -8.93 33.10
CA LEU A 81 -1.51 -8.83 31.90
C LEU A 81 -1.65 -7.36 31.48
N LEU A 82 -1.26 -7.06 30.25
CA LEU A 82 -1.33 -5.73 29.63
C LEU A 82 -2.48 -5.61 28.64
N PHE A 83 -2.81 -6.70 27.95
CA PHE A 83 -3.87 -6.75 26.96
C PHE A 83 -4.38 -8.18 26.83
N GLU A 84 -5.69 -8.32 26.62
CA GLU A 84 -6.29 -9.56 26.18
C GLU A 84 -7.41 -9.30 25.17
N HIS A 85 -7.63 -10.26 24.27
CA HIS A 85 -8.74 -10.19 23.31
C HIS A 85 -9.15 -11.59 22.87
N VAL A 86 -10.44 -11.77 22.58
CA VAL A 86 -11.01 -13.03 22.09
C VAL A 86 -11.76 -12.77 20.79
N ALA A 87 -11.47 -13.58 19.77
CA ALA A 87 -12.14 -13.56 18.47
C ALA A 87 -12.15 -14.96 17.84
N THR A 88 -12.88 -15.14 16.75
CA THR A 88 -12.88 -16.41 16.00
C THR A 88 -11.56 -16.64 15.26
N GLY A 89 -10.88 -15.57 14.88
CA GLY A 89 -9.57 -15.58 14.24
C GLY A 89 -8.73 -14.40 14.70
N ILE A 90 -7.44 -14.64 14.92
CA ILE A 90 -6.47 -13.62 15.35
C ILE A 90 -5.17 -13.80 14.57
N GLN A 91 -4.69 -12.70 13.99
CA GLN A 91 -3.43 -12.58 13.28
C GLN A 91 -2.53 -11.58 13.98
N ILE A 92 -1.27 -11.95 14.23
CA ILE A 92 -0.31 -11.11 14.95
C ILE A 92 0.93 -10.92 14.09
N SER A 93 1.21 -9.67 13.73
CA SER A 93 2.43 -9.28 13.01
C SER A 93 3.24 -8.31 13.87
N SER A 94 4.56 -8.42 13.86
CA SER A 94 5.42 -7.47 14.57
C SER A 94 6.42 -6.83 13.62
N ALA A 95 6.54 -5.51 13.70
CA ALA A 95 7.50 -4.75 12.95
C ALA A 95 8.68 -4.40 13.86
N GLN A 96 9.78 -5.16 13.74
CA GLN A 96 11.07 -4.75 14.29
C GLN A 96 11.78 -3.92 13.22
N GLY A 97 11.73 -2.60 13.33
CA GLY A 97 12.34 -1.71 12.35
C GLY A 97 12.00 -0.24 12.61
N PRO A 98 12.64 0.69 11.87
CA PRO A 98 12.41 2.11 12.05
C PRO A 98 10.97 2.46 11.64
N THR A 99 10.10 2.66 12.61
CA THR A 99 9.06 3.69 12.47
C THR A 99 9.75 5.05 12.45
N LYS A 100 9.02 6.11 12.09
CA LYS A 100 9.57 7.48 12.10
C LYS A 100 10.23 7.85 13.43
N GLU A 101 9.74 7.26 14.53
CA GLU A 101 10.17 7.53 15.90
C GLU A 101 11.00 6.38 16.51
N GLY A 102 11.32 5.33 15.74
CA GLY A 102 12.03 4.15 16.25
C GLY A 102 11.22 3.31 17.25
N LEU A 103 9.92 3.57 17.38
CA LEU A 103 8.98 2.77 18.14
C LEU A 103 8.90 1.36 17.55
N VAL A 104 9.10 0.36 18.42
CA VAL A 104 8.78 -1.03 18.10
C VAL A 104 7.33 -1.26 18.49
N PHE A 105 6.59 -1.83 17.56
CA PHE A 105 5.19 -2.15 17.75
C PHE A 105 4.89 -3.53 17.18
N PHE A 106 3.79 -4.09 17.64
CA PHE A 106 3.15 -5.18 16.96
C PHE A 106 1.67 -4.89 16.83
N VAL A 107 1.08 -5.48 15.81
CA VAL A 107 -0.35 -5.36 15.55
C VAL A 107 -1.01 -6.69 15.79
N ILE A 108 -2.19 -6.62 16.37
CA ILE A 108 -3.10 -7.74 16.53
C ILE A 108 -4.31 -7.40 15.68
N GLN A 109 -4.59 -8.21 14.68
CA GLN A 109 -5.81 -8.12 13.88
C GLN A 109 -6.74 -9.25 14.26
N ASP A 110 -8.03 -8.96 14.38
CA ASP A 110 -9.05 -10.00 14.41
C ASP A 110 -9.78 -10.11 13.06
N ASP A 111 -10.39 -11.27 12.83
CA ASP A 111 -11.20 -11.60 11.66
C ASP A 111 -12.66 -11.13 11.77
N SER A 112 -12.96 -10.22 12.70
CA SER A 112 -14.33 -9.74 12.88
C SER A 112 -14.81 -8.95 11.66
N SER A 113 -16.13 -8.75 11.56
CA SER A 113 -16.74 -7.89 10.53
C SER A 113 -17.49 -6.74 11.23
N PRO A 114 -16.99 -5.50 11.16
CA PRO A 114 -15.76 -5.06 10.50
C PRO A 114 -14.49 -5.52 11.23
N SER A 115 -13.39 -5.73 10.50
CA SER A 115 -12.10 -6.15 11.04
C SER A 115 -11.56 -5.13 12.02
N ARG A 116 -10.90 -5.59 13.08
CA ARG A 116 -10.32 -4.73 14.10
C ARG A 116 -8.82 -4.90 14.16
N LEU A 117 -8.11 -3.78 14.29
CA LEU A 117 -6.68 -3.74 14.53
C LEU A 117 -6.40 -3.09 15.88
N PHE A 118 -5.60 -3.77 16.69
CA PHE A 118 -4.99 -3.22 17.89
C PHE A 118 -3.51 -3.00 17.62
N VAL A 119 -3.02 -1.81 17.93
CA VAL A 119 -1.61 -1.45 17.80
C VAL A 119 -1.02 -1.34 19.18
N LEU A 120 -0.07 -2.22 19.52
CA LEU A 120 0.61 -2.21 20.81
C LEU A 120 2.03 -1.69 20.66
N GLY A 121 2.37 -0.65 21.42
CA GLY A 121 3.75 -0.14 21.53
C GLY A 121 4.55 -0.92 22.57
N LEU A 122 5.82 -1.18 22.28
CA LEU A 122 6.71 -2.03 23.11
C LEU A 122 7.82 -1.26 23.84
N GLY A 123 7.65 0.05 24.01
CA GLY A 123 8.60 0.88 24.75
C GLY A 123 8.68 0.54 26.25
N PRO A 124 9.29 1.43 27.07
CA PRO A 124 9.39 1.24 28.53
C PRO A 124 8.06 1.03 29.24
N HIS A 125 6.96 1.50 28.64
CA HIS A 125 5.60 1.33 29.13
C HIS A 125 4.74 0.72 28.03
N PRO A 126 4.76 -0.62 27.85
CA PRO A 126 4.00 -1.25 26.79
C PRO A 126 2.50 -1.07 27.02
N ARG A 127 1.78 -0.68 25.97
CA ARG A 127 0.34 -0.40 26.01
C ARG A 127 -0.27 -0.46 24.61
N VAL A 128 -1.59 -0.58 24.55
CA VAL A 128 -2.34 -0.30 23.33
C VAL A 128 -2.23 1.19 23.03
N ILE A 129 -1.71 1.52 21.84
CA ILE A 129 -1.58 2.87 21.33
C ILE A 129 -2.85 3.27 20.58
N ALA A 130 -3.38 2.35 19.77
CA ALA A 130 -4.55 2.62 18.95
C ALA A 130 -5.40 1.37 18.77
N THR A 131 -6.72 1.58 18.67
CA THR A 131 -7.67 0.57 18.18
C THR A 131 -8.44 1.16 17.01
N ILE A 132 -8.45 0.47 15.88
CA ILE A 132 -9.17 0.90 14.69
C ILE A 132 -10.02 -0.23 14.13
N ARG A 133 -11.16 0.11 13.52
CA ARG A 133 -12.04 -0.83 12.82
C ARG A 133 -12.15 -0.43 11.37
N ASN A 134 -12.22 -1.42 10.50
CA ASN A 134 -12.37 -1.21 9.07
C ASN A 134 -13.03 -2.43 8.41
N GLY A 135 -13.86 -2.20 7.40
CA GLY A 135 -14.48 -3.27 6.61
C GLY A 135 -13.50 -4.14 5.82
N TYR A 136 -12.26 -3.67 5.65
CA TYR A 136 -11.14 -4.41 5.08
C TYR A 136 -10.08 -4.74 6.14
N GLY A 137 -9.38 -5.86 5.93
CA GLY A 137 -8.23 -6.25 6.75
C GLY A 137 -7.07 -5.26 6.63
N PHE A 138 -6.07 -5.46 7.50
CA PHE A 138 -4.87 -4.66 7.54
C PHE A 138 -3.66 -5.53 7.15
N TRP A 139 -2.64 -4.90 6.59
CA TRP A 139 -1.34 -5.54 6.37
C TRP A 139 -0.22 -4.57 6.72
N ILE A 140 0.99 -5.10 6.89
CA ILE A 140 2.16 -4.26 7.13
C ILE A 140 3.14 -4.48 5.98
N GLU A 141 3.53 -3.39 5.33
CA GLU A 141 4.51 -3.41 4.25
C GLU A 141 5.37 -2.14 4.25
N ASN A 142 6.51 -2.20 3.56
CA ASN A 142 7.39 -1.06 3.35
C ASN A 142 7.21 -0.43 1.94
N GLY A 143 5.96 -0.35 1.46
CA GLY A 143 5.61 0.09 0.11
C GLY A 143 5.95 1.55 -0.23
N CYS A 144 6.10 2.42 0.78
CA CYS A 144 6.35 3.85 0.57
C CYS A 144 7.76 4.17 0.06
N SER A 145 8.63 3.18 -0.17
CA SER A 145 10.02 3.34 -0.63
C SER A 145 10.90 4.21 0.30
N ASP A 146 10.45 4.49 1.51
CA ASP A 146 11.16 5.25 2.55
C ASP A 146 11.90 4.33 3.55
N GLY A 147 11.86 3.02 3.31
CA GLY A 147 12.47 1.99 4.16
C GLY A 147 11.74 1.75 5.48
N ARG A 148 10.60 2.41 5.73
CA ARG A 148 9.81 2.28 6.96
C ARG A 148 8.66 1.29 6.77
N TRP A 149 8.24 0.67 7.86
CA TRP A 149 7.01 -0.12 7.89
C TRP A 149 5.80 0.79 8.08
N HIS A 150 4.75 0.54 7.30
CA HIS A 150 3.46 1.23 7.41
C HIS A 150 2.36 0.20 7.56
N ILE A 151 1.29 0.58 8.25
CA ILE A 151 0.07 -0.22 8.35
C ILE A 151 -0.81 0.18 7.17
N TRP A 152 -1.15 -0.76 6.32
CA TRP A 152 -1.96 -0.55 5.13
C TRP A 152 -3.32 -1.19 5.27
N THR A 153 -4.30 -0.59 4.62
CA THR A 153 -5.67 -1.11 4.50
C THR A 153 -6.37 -0.44 3.32
N ALA A 154 -7.54 -0.92 2.94
CA ALA A 154 -8.41 -0.25 1.98
C ALA A 154 -9.49 0.57 2.68
N ASP A 155 -9.99 1.65 2.07
CA ASP A 155 -11.05 2.47 2.68
C ASP A 155 -12.43 1.80 2.54
N ASP A 156 -13.02 1.40 3.67
CA ASP A 156 -14.31 0.71 3.71
C ASP A 156 -15.53 1.59 3.37
N ALA A 157 -15.36 2.91 3.24
CA ALA A 157 -16.44 3.79 2.77
C ALA A 157 -17.03 3.36 1.41
N PHE A 158 -16.21 2.68 0.59
CA PHE A 158 -16.57 2.22 -0.74
C PHE A 158 -17.08 0.77 -0.77
N GLN A 159 -17.03 0.06 0.36
CA GLN A 159 -17.42 -1.34 0.42
C GLN A 159 -18.91 -1.51 0.11
N GLY A 160 -19.23 -2.29 -0.92
CA GLY A 160 -20.60 -2.57 -1.34
C GLY A 160 -21.36 -1.36 -1.88
N ASP A 161 -20.66 -0.28 -2.27
CA ASP A 161 -21.32 0.92 -2.79
C ASP A 161 -21.96 0.66 -4.17
N PRO A 162 -23.23 1.04 -4.39
CA PRO A 162 -23.90 0.86 -5.68
C PRO A 162 -23.21 1.53 -6.87
N GLU A 163 -22.44 2.61 -6.64
CA GLU A 163 -21.64 3.25 -7.69
C GLU A 163 -20.58 2.32 -8.25
N LEU A 164 -20.19 1.29 -7.51
CA LEU A 164 -19.17 0.30 -7.89
C LEU A 164 -19.75 -1.03 -8.37
N ALA A 165 -21.08 -1.17 -8.43
CA ALA A 165 -21.75 -2.45 -8.69
C ALA A 165 -21.48 -3.04 -10.09
N ASP A 166 -21.15 -2.20 -11.08
CA ASP A 166 -20.81 -2.60 -12.45
C ASP A 166 -19.29 -2.71 -12.67
N VAL A 167 -18.48 -2.50 -11.63
CA VAL A 167 -17.03 -2.60 -11.74
C VAL A 167 -16.59 -4.04 -11.50
N TYR A 168 -15.69 -4.53 -12.35
CA TYR A 168 -15.15 -5.87 -12.23
C TYR A 168 -14.22 -5.97 -11.02
N HIS A 169 -14.49 -6.91 -10.11
CA HIS A 169 -13.79 -7.11 -8.83
C HIS A 169 -13.80 -5.87 -7.92
N GLN A 170 -14.98 -5.54 -7.38
CA GLN A 170 -15.21 -4.34 -6.58
C GLN A 170 -14.19 -4.07 -5.46
N ASP A 171 -13.65 -5.13 -4.87
CA ASP A 171 -12.68 -5.05 -3.78
C ASP A 171 -11.23 -4.82 -4.24
N LEU A 172 -10.91 -4.90 -5.54
CA LEU A 172 -9.54 -4.75 -6.04
C LEU A 172 -9.10 -3.30 -6.29
N PHE A 173 -10.04 -2.36 -6.41
CA PHE A 173 -9.76 -0.96 -6.76
C PHE A 173 -10.26 0.05 -5.72
N VAL A 174 -10.65 -0.42 -4.53
CA VAL A 174 -10.91 0.46 -3.39
C VAL A 174 -9.62 1.19 -2.99
N PRO A 175 -9.70 2.48 -2.60
CA PRO A 175 -8.51 3.26 -2.32
C PRO A 175 -7.76 2.72 -1.11
N GLU A 176 -6.45 2.55 -1.28
CA GLU A 176 -5.55 2.16 -0.19
C GLU A 176 -5.16 3.34 0.68
N VAL A 177 -5.00 3.07 1.97
CA VAL A 177 -4.56 4.01 2.99
C VAL A 177 -3.30 3.47 3.65
N ALA A 178 -2.26 4.29 3.70
CA ALA A 178 -1.07 4.04 4.51
C ALA A 178 -1.18 4.80 5.83
N LEU A 179 -1.05 4.07 6.93
CA LEU A 179 -1.08 4.60 8.29
C LEU A 179 0.30 4.42 8.95
N ASN A 180 0.66 5.38 9.79
CA ASN A 180 1.84 5.30 10.63
C ASN A 180 1.50 5.63 12.08
N ILE A 181 2.40 5.28 12.98
CA ILE A 181 2.29 5.55 14.41
C ILE A 181 3.13 6.79 14.71
N HIS A 182 2.49 7.86 15.17
CA HIS A 182 3.17 9.04 15.72
C HIS A 182 2.76 9.21 17.18
N GLY A 183 3.72 9.05 18.10
CA GLY A 183 3.47 9.02 19.53
C GLY A 183 2.41 7.99 19.92
N ASN A 184 1.24 8.48 20.34
CA ASN A 184 0.11 7.66 20.80
C ASN A 184 -1.08 7.66 19.82
N ALA A 185 -0.84 7.89 18.52
CA ALA A 185 -1.90 7.94 17.53
C ALA A 185 -1.51 7.29 16.22
N LEU A 186 -2.52 6.78 15.50
CA LEU A 186 -2.40 6.48 14.08
C LEU A 186 -2.63 7.76 13.27
N VAL A 187 -1.77 7.99 12.29
CA VAL A 187 -1.86 9.13 11.37
C VAL A 187 -1.91 8.64 9.93
N ASN A 188 -2.56 9.42 9.07
CA ASN A 188 -2.53 9.20 7.62
C ASN A 188 -1.16 9.59 7.05
N GLU A 189 -0.46 8.64 6.45
CA GLU A 189 0.79 8.86 5.71
C GLU A 189 0.67 8.51 4.22
N SER A 190 -0.53 8.28 3.68
CA SER A 190 -0.73 8.02 2.24
C SER A 190 -0.07 9.07 1.35
N SER A 191 -0.12 10.35 1.74
CA SER A 191 0.52 11.43 0.97
C SER A 191 2.05 11.40 0.98
N ALA A 192 2.67 10.71 1.94
CA ALA A 192 4.11 10.45 1.97
C ALA A 192 4.49 9.27 1.05
N CYS A 193 3.56 8.37 0.78
CA CYS A 193 3.77 7.13 0.01
C CYS A 193 3.52 7.31 -1.50
N LYS A 194 3.85 8.48 -2.07
CA LYS A 194 3.56 8.82 -3.48
C LYS A 194 4.10 7.79 -4.48
N SER A 195 5.30 7.27 -4.25
CA SER A 195 5.94 6.29 -5.12
C SER A 195 5.13 4.99 -5.25
N HIS A 196 4.46 4.55 -4.19
CA HIS A 196 3.57 3.39 -4.20
C HIS A 196 2.40 3.61 -5.16
N PHE A 197 1.69 4.74 -4.97
CA PHE A 197 0.58 5.12 -5.83
C PHE A 197 1.03 5.33 -7.27
N ASP A 198 2.17 5.99 -7.50
CA ASP A 198 2.70 6.23 -8.84
C ASP A 198 3.03 4.92 -9.57
N HIS A 199 3.62 3.95 -8.87
CA HIS A 199 3.90 2.63 -9.43
C HIS A 199 2.62 1.87 -9.79
N ARG A 200 1.62 1.88 -8.90
CA ARG A 200 0.31 1.26 -9.15
C ARG A 200 -0.40 1.94 -10.31
N THR A 201 -0.50 3.26 -10.32
CA THR A 201 -1.08 4.07 -11.40
C THR A 201 -0.38 3.81 -12.74
N ALA A 202 0.96 3.71 -12.76
CA ALA A 202 1.70 3.38 -13.96
C ALA A 202 1.36 1.97 -14.48
N ALA A 203 1.28 0.97 -13.60
CA ALA A 203 0.90 -0.38 -13.97
C ALA A 203 -0.52 -0.46 -14.55
N ILE A 204 -1.48 0.27 -13.96
CA ILE A 204 -2.86 0.34 -14.45
C ILE A 204 -2.95 1.08 -15.79
N ARG A 205 -2.18 2.15 -15.99
CA ARG A 205 -2.12 2.88 -17.28
C ARG A 205 -1.68 1.98 -18.43
N LEU A 206 -0.86 0.96 -18.18
CA LEU A 206 -0.47 -0.02 -19.20
C LEU A 206 -1.63 -0.96 -19.60
N GLN A 207 -2.68 -1.06 -18.79
CA GLN A 207 -3.88 -1.87 -19.06
C GLN A 207 -4.99 -1.09 -19.79
N LEU A 208 -4.79 0.21 -20.01
CA LEU A 208 -5.75 1.12 -20.63
C LEU A 208 -5.20 1.67 -21.94
N THR A 209 -5.95 1.49 -23.04
CA THR A 209 -5.65 2.15 -24.30
C THR A 209 -6.39 3.48 -24.42
N THR A 210 -5.83 4.43 -25.19
CA THR A 210 -6.53 5.69 -25.52
C THR A 210 -7.90 5.44 -26.14
N ARG A 211 -7.99 4.43 -27.01
CA ARG A 211 -9.24 4.03 -27.66
C ARG A 211 -10.29 3.59 -26.64
N GLU A 212 -9.91 2.80 -25.64
CA GLU A 212 -10.85 2.33 -24.61
C GLU A 212 -11.34 3.45 -23.71
N ILE A 213 -10.46 4.39 -23.38
CA ILE A 213 -10.84 5.62 -22.66
C ILE A 213 -11.85 6.39 -23.51
N ASP A 214 -11.57 6.63 -24.80
CA ASP A 214 -12.49 7.34 -25.69
C ASP A 214 -13.82 6.61 -25.85
N GLU A 215 -13.82 5.28 -26.01
CA GLU A 215 -15.03 4.49 -26.08
C GLU A 215 -15.82 4.56 -24.76
N PHE A 216 -15.17 4.47 -23.60
CA PHE A 216 -15.81 4.56 -22.29
C PHE A 216 -16.44 5.93 -22.05
N ARG A 217 -15.69 7.02 -22.28
CA ARG A 217 -16.17 8.41 -22.16
C ARG A 217 -17.42 8.69 -22.97
N ASN A 218 -17.52 8.04 -24.14
CA ASN A 218 -18.63 8.21 -25.06
C ASN A 218 -19.69 7.09 -24.93
N ARG A 219 -19.62 6.25 -23.88
CA ARG A 219 -20.56 5.14 -23.63
C ARG A 219 -20.67 4.14 -24.80
N ARG A 220 -19.56 3.92 -25.51
CA ARG A 220 -19.45 3.08 -26.71
C ARG A 220 -18.84 1.70 -26.46
N VAL A 221 -18.45 1.38 -25.22
CA VAL A 221 -17.95 0.04 -24.86
C VAL A 221 -19.11 -0.95 -24.87
N LYS A 222 -19.21 -1.79 -25.91
CA LYS A 222 -20.33 -2.71 -26.10
C LYS A 222 -20.34 -3.88 -25.12
N ASN A 223 -19.17 -4.28 -24.63
CA ASN A 223 -19.03 -5.39 -23.71
C ASN A 223 -19.11 -4.87 -22.27
N ALA A 224 -20.19 -5.20 -21.56
CA ALA A 224 -20.42 -4.74 -20.18
C ALA A 224 -19.27 -5.13 -19.23
N PHE A 225 -18.71 -6.33 -19.39
CA PHE A 225 -17.56 -6.78 -18.61
C PHE A 225 -16.33 -5.90 -18.85
N ARG A 226 -16.01 -5.60 -20.12
CA ARG A 226 -14.88 -4.70 -20.44
C ARG A 226 -15.17 -3.27 -19.96
N SER A 227 -16.41 -2.81 -20.06
CA SER A 227 -16.81 -1.50 -19.53
C SER A 227 -16.55 -1.41 -18.03
N GLY A 228 -16.93 -2.44 -17.27
CA GLY A 228 -16.63 -2.55 -15.85
C GLY A 228 -15.14 -2.57 -15.54
N GLN A 229 -14.33 -3.26 -16.34
CA GLN A 229 -12.87 -3.22 -16.18
C GLN A 229 -12.28 -1.83 -16.43
N VAL A 230 -12.67 -1.17 -17.52
CA VAL A 230 -12.19 0.18 -17.85
C VAL A 230 -12.60 1.18 -16.78
N LYS A 231 -13.84 1.09 -16.29
CA LYS A 231 -14.32 1.87 -15.14
C LYS A 231 -13.43 1.67 -13.92
N GLY A 232 -13.14 0.42 -13.56
CA GLY A 232 -12.28 0.09 -12.42
C GLY A 232 -10.87 0.64 -12.55
N TYR A 233 -10.25 0.51 -13.72
CA TYR A 233 -8.92 1.07 -13.98
C TYR A 233 -8.87 2.60 -13.89
N ILE A 234 -9.90 3.28 -14.42
CA ILE A 234 -9.99 4.74 -14.30
C ILE A 234 -10.12 5.15 -12.83
N LEU A 235 -11.01 4.48 -12.08
CA LEU A 235 -11.20 4.76 -10.66
C LEU A 235 -9.92 4.48 -9.85
N ASP A 236 -9.20 3.39 -10.11
CA ASP A 236 -7.93 3.08 -9.43
C ASP A 236 -6.89 4.19 -9.65
N ILE A 237 -6.78 4.72 -10.87
CA ILE A 237 -5.90 5.87 -11.16
C ILE A 237 -6.33 7.10 -10.36
N VAL A 238 -7.62 7.47 -10.43
CA VAL A 238 -8.14 8.69 -9.78
C VAL A 238 -8.04 8.58 -8.26
N PHE A 239 -8.35 7.41 -7.67
CA PHE A 239 -8.19 7.15 -6.25
C PHE A 239 -6.74 7.21 -5.81
N GLY A 240 -5.81 6.63 -6.58
CA GLY A 240 -4.37 6.71 -6.28
C GLY A 240 -3.86 8.15 -6.20
N ASP A 241 -4.27 9.01 -7.14
CA ASP A 241 -3.95 10.45 -7.09
C ASP A 241 -4.65 11.18 -5.93
N LEU A 242 -5.90 10.83 -5.63
CA LEU A 242 -6.65 11.45 -4.54
C LEU A 242 -6.05 11.12 -3.16
N TYR A 243 -5.75 9.84 -2.91
CA TYR A 243 -5.24 9.35 -1.63
C TYR A 243 -3.75 9.66 -1.41
N SER A 244 -2.98 9.85 -2.48
CA SER A 244 -1.61 10.40 -2.41
C SER A 244 -1.57 11.92 -2.18
N GLY A 245 -2.73 12.57 -2.06
CA GLY A 245 -2.86 14.01 -1.77
C GLY A 245 -2.72 14.91 -2.99
N ARG A 246 -2.84 14.38 -4.21
CA ARG A 246 -2.78 15.13 -5.48
C ARG A 246 -4.17 15.37 -6.04
N GLU A 247 -5.01 16.05 -5.26
CA GLU A 247 -6.44 16.23 -5.57
C GLU A 247 -6.69 16.85 -6.96
N GLU A 248 -5.95 17.91 -7.33
CA GLU A 248 -6.08 18.52 -8.66
C GLU A 248 -5.66 17.58 -9.79
N VAL A 249 -4.68 16.70 -9.56
CA VAL A 249 -4.28 15.67 -10.55
C VAL A 249 -5.39 14.64 -10.70
N ALA A 250 -5.92 14.13 -9.58
CA ALA A 250 -7.04 13.19 -9.58
C ALA A 250 -8.25 13.75 -10.34
N LYS A 251 -8.60 15.02 -10.07
CA LYS A 251 -9.70 15.71 -10.74
C LYS A 251 -9.47 15.85 -12.24
N ASN A 252 -8.26 16.20 -12.65
CA ASN A 252 -7.90 16.30 -14.08
C ASN A 252 -7.91 14.93 -14.77
N GLU A 253 -7.46 13.86 -14.10
CA GLU A 253 -7.52 12.50 -14.62
C GLU A 253 -8.96 12.03 -14.78
N LEU A 254 -9.83 12.35 -13.81
CA LEU A 254 -11.26 12.07 -13.93
C LEU A 254 -11.88 12.82 -15.11
N HIS A 255 -11.63 14.13 -15.24
CA HIS A 255 -12.07 14.93 -16.38
C HIS A 255 -11.62 14.35 -17.73
N ARG A 256 -10.40 13.85 -17.78
CA ARG A 256 -9.80 13.28 -18.99
C ARG A 256 -10.37 11.92 -19.36
N MET A 257 -10.86 11.12 -18.41
CA MET A 257 -11.20 9.71 -18.65
C MET A 257 -12.66 9.35 -18.41
N TRP A 258 -13.42 10.17 -17.70
CA TRP A 258 -14.82 9.91 -17.38
C TRP A 258 -15.78 10.55 -18.41
N PRO A 259 -17.01 10.03 -18.54
CA PRO A 259 -18.10 10.72 -19.23
C PRO A 259 -18.34 12.12 -18.64
N ALA A 260 -18.31 13.15 -19.50
CA ALA A 260 -18.37 14.55 -19.07
C ALA A 260 -19.71 14.94 -18.42
N ASP A 261 -20.79 14.23 -18.75
CA ASP A 261 -22.12 14.42 -18.18
C ASP A 261 -22.25 13.91 -16.73
N ASP A 262 -21.29 13.09 -16.27
CA ASP A 262 -21.34 12.42 -14.97
C ASP A 262 -20.14 12.75 -14.04
N GLU A 263 -19.09 13.35 -14.59
CA GLU A 263 -17.83 13.66 -13.91
C GLU A 263 -18.03 14.40 -12.56
N GLN A 264 -18.83 15.47 -12.57
CA GLN A 264 -19.04 16.30 -11.38
C GLN A 264 -19.79 15.55 -10.27
N ARG A 265 -20.74 14.68 -10.64
CA ARG A 265 -21.50 13.86 -9.69
C ARG A 265 -20.55 12.84 -9.05
N LEU A 266 -19.77 12.13 -9.86
CA LEU A 266 -18.82 11.15 -9.37
C LEU A 266 -17.77 11.79 -8.45
N TRP A 267 -17.19 12.93 -8.85
CA TRP A 267 -16.21 13.64 -8.03
C TRP A 267 -16.75 13.98 -6.64
N LYS A 268 -17.98 14.51 -6.56
CA LYS A 268 -18.65 14.81 -5.29
C LYS A 268 -18.87 13.54 -4.45
N TRP A 269 -19.30 12.45 -5.09
CA TRP A 269 -19.47 11.16 -4.41
C TRP A 269 -18.15 10.64 -3.84
N MET A 270 -17.05 10.69 -4.60
CA MET A 270 -15.72 10.26 -4.13
C MET A 270 -15.26 11.03 -2.89
N LEU A 271 -15.40 12.37 -2.92
CA LEU A 271 -15.02 13.23 -1.80
C LEU A 271 -15.90 12.99 -0.56
N GLN A 272 -17.21 12.85 -0.76
CA GLN A 272 -18.14 12.53 0.32
C GLN A 272 -17.76 11.21 0.97
N LYS A 273 -17.58 10.15 0.18
CA LYS A 273 -17.24 8.81 0.69
C LYS A 273 -15.92 8.80 1.44
N ARG A 274 -14.89 9.45 0.90
CA ARG A 274 -13.61 9.62 1.60
C ARG A 274 -13.77 10.32 2.96
N SER A 275 -14.70 11.28 3.08
CA SER A 275 -14.97 11.97 4.36
C SER A 275 -15.73 11.11 5.38
N GLU A 276 -16.37 10.04 4.94
CA GLU A 276 -17.10 9.07 5.77
C GLU A 276 -16.23 7.84 6.14
N GLY A 277 -15.06 7.71 5.51
CA GLY A 277 -14.23 6.52 5.55
C GLY A 277 -13.26 6.40 6.73
N ILE A 278 -12.30 5.49 6.59
CA ILE A 278 -11.35 5.15 7.65
C ILE A 278 -10.56 6.36 8.17
N LEU A 279 -10.24 7.30 7.30
CA LEU A 279 -9.48 8.50 7.66
C LEU A 279 -10.22 9.39 8.66
N ALA A 280 -11.55 9.47 8.59
CA ALA A 280 -12.36 10.24 9.53
C ALA A 280 -12.43 9.59 10.92
N ARG A 281 -12.12 8.29 11.01
CA ARG A 281 -12.15 7.53 12.27
C ARG A 281 -10.81 7.52 12.99
N LEU A 282 -9.71 7.99 12.38
CA LEU A 282 -8.37 7.97 12.99
C LEU A 282 -8.31 8.75 14.31
N ASP A 283 -8.99 9.89 14.42
CA ASP A 283 -9.00 10.69 15.65
C ASP A 283 -9.73 10.00 16.82
N LEU A 284 -10.60 9.03 16.52
CA LEU A 284 -11.32 8.22 17.51
C LEU A 284 -10.48 7.05 18.05
N THR A 285 -9.27 6.84 17.51
CA THR A 285 -8.47 5.64 17.81
C THR A 285 -7.58 5.76 19.04
N LYS A 286 -7.48 6.94 19.67
CA LYS A 286 -6.65 7.14 20.85
C LYS A 286 -7.15 6.26 22.00
N ALA A 287 -6.25 5.49 22.61
CA ALA A 287 -6.56 4.75 23.82
C ALA A 287 -7.07 5.71 24.92
N MET A 288 -8.27 5.43 25.45
CA MET A 288 -8.84 6.09 26.63
C MET A 288 -8.06 5.70 27.89
#